data_AF-A0A950KHH1-F1
#
_entry.id   AF-A0A950KHH1-F1
#
_cell.length_a   1.000
_cell.length_b   1.000
_cell.length_c   1.000
_cell.angle_alpha   90.00
_cell.angle_beta   90.00
_cell.angle_gamma   90.00
#
_symmetry.space_group_name_H-M   'P 1'
#
loop_
_entity.id
_entity.type
_entity.pdbx_description
1 polymer ?
#
loop_
_entity_poly.entity_id
_entity_poly.type
_entity_poly.pdbx_seq_one_letter_code
_entity_poly.pdbx_strand_id
1 'polypeptide(L)'
;MLAKILSAFGLAVGLLALSATPARANVLDTATAEVFCNSYTFCATGHDLDHINAPPDTGAFVNYTITLTPVGPGTAVTLTGSLAITNRDANFNFGNCTAAIPISPSLTANYTLSGSATLVAVGITYNTVPITFTSSDVSCGPSPTPTPTPTPTPTPTPTPTPTPTPTPTPTPTPTPTPTPTPTPCPPCPTSSIRSDFNGTAIAAGDSVWFNANFNASGIPSSGATIYFSCSTITSSAFSVTVPNAVITFSPSASCASTTFDVATNTWMTTVPVSGCDEIFLSGAVLPLPSGLKGGGITPTWSGIFSASVPGISVSWKWGAAAYTCFPVPPGVYNLLNVKASHCNACTGNNGDHAGTPENRAYQQCVVGGARGGGGANYTGSWSGTISQQVCEFSP
;
A
#
# COMPACT_ATOMS: atom_id res chain seq x y z
N MET A 1 -6.01 -35.73 76.35
CA MET A 1 -4.65 -36.29 76.24
C MET A 1 -4.75 -37.51 75.34
N LEU A 2 -4.03 -37.69 74.24
CA LEU A 2 -2.95 -36.96 73.58
C LEU A 2 -2.95 -37.62 72.17
N ALA A 3 -3.42 -36.90 71.15
CA ALA A 3 -2.58 -36.39 70.06
C ALA A 3 -2.22 -37.46 68.99
N LYS A 4 -2.62 -37.22 67.72
CA LYS A 4 -1.74 -36.77 66.62
C LYS A 4 -1.00 -37.96 65.99
N ILE A 5 -1.08 -38.30 64.70
CA ILE A 5 -1.00 -37.56 63.42
C ILE A 5 -1.02 -38.71 62.38
N LEU A 6 -1.81 -38.76 61.31
CA LEU A 6 -1.62 -37.98 60.09
C LEU A 6 -2.88 -38.19 59.22
N SER A 7 -3.76 -37.19 59.28
CA SER A 7 -4.72 -36.86 58.23
C SER A 7 -3.97 -36.41 56.97
N ALA A 8 -4.43 -36.86 55.80
CA ALA A 8 -4.57 -36.11 54.55
C ALA A 8 -4.24 -36.99 53.34
N PHE A 9 -5.22 -37.72 52.82
CA PHE A 9 -5.38 -37.97 51.38
C PHE A 9 -6.81 -38.45 51.14
N GLY A 10 -7.75 -37.54 51.42
CA GLY A 10 -9.17 -37.75 51.19
C GLY A 10 -9.81 -36.39 51.01
N LEU A 11 -9.59 -35.76 49.84
CA LEU A 11 -10.43 -34.67 49.39
C LEU A 11 -10.28 -34.45 47.88
N ALA A 12 -11.43 -34.32 47.22
CA ALA A 12 -11.63 -33.76 45.90
C ALA A 12 -11.15 -34.58 44.69
N VAL A 13 -11.95 -35.59 44.32
CA VAL A 13 -12.33 -35.76 42.90
C VAL A 13 -13.23 -34.57 42.56
N GLY A 14 -12.60 -33.39 42.47
CA GLY A 14 -13.21 -32.18 41.95
C GLY A 14 -13.31 -32.36 40.45
N LEU A 15 -14.54 -32.37 39.97
CA LEU A 15 -14.93 -32.11 38.60
C LEU A 15 -14.00 -31.03 38.00
N LEU A 16 -13.00 -31.46 37.23
CA LEU A 16 -12.26 -30.58 36.31
C LEU A 16 -13.22 -30.24 35.17
N ALA A 17 -14.25 -29.46 35.50
CA ALA A 17 -14.67 -28.44 34.55
C ALA A 17 -13.43 -27.57 34.39
N LEU A 18 -12.65 -27.81 33.33
CA LEU A 18 -11.96 -26.71 32.70
C LEU A 18 -13.07 -25.72 32.37
N SER A 19 -13.30 -24.74 33.24
CA SER A 19 -13.82 -23.47 32.79
C SER A 19 -12.78 -23.01 31.79
N ALA A 20 -13.01 -23.30 30.51
CA ALA A 20 -12.39 -22.57 29.44
C ALA A 20 -12.69 -21.11 29.79
N THR A 21 -11.68 -20.40 30.29
CA THR A 21 -11.68 -18.95 30.24
C THR A 21 -12.10 -18.62 28.81
N PRO A 22 -13.17 -17.84 28.59
CA PRO A 22 -13.56 -17.49 27.22
C PRO A 22 -12.30 -17.01 26.53
N ALA A 23 -11.96 -17.62 25.40
CA ALA A 23 -10.85 -17.18 24.58
C ALA A 23 -11.06 -15.67 24.39
N ARG A 24 -10.14 -14.85 24.93
CA ARG A 24 -10.22 -13.40 24.82
C ARG A 24 -9.93 -13.10 23.35
N ALA A 25 -10.95 -13.00 22.52
CA ALA A 25 -10.76 -12.70 21.11
C ALA A 25 -10.31 -11.25 20.97
N ASN A 26 -9.31 -10.95 20.14
CA ASN A 26 -8.93 -9.57 19.82
C ASN A 26 -10.18 -8.74 19.45
N VAL A 27 -10.34 -7.57 20.05
CA VAL A 27 -11.54 -6.73 19.84
C VAL A 27 -11.17 -5.32 19.38
N LEU A 28 -11.86 -4.85 18.35
CA LEU A 28 -11.99 -3.43 18.03
C LEU A 28 -13.13 -2.83 18.84
N ASP A 29 -12.83 -1.89 19.73
CA ASP A 29 -13.85 -1.24 20.56
C ASP A 29 -14.49 -0.07 19.84
N THR A 30 -13.64 0.85 19.35
CA THR A 30 -14.10 2.08 18.75
C THR A 30 -13.26 2.45 17.54
N ALA A 31 -13.91 3.12 16.59
CA ALA A 31 -13.25 3.78 15.48
C ALA A 31 -13.84 5.19 15.35
N THR A 32 -12.98 6.19 15.24
CA THR A 32 -13.38 7.58 15.06
C THR A 32 -12.69 8.19 13.85
N ALA A 33 -13.37 9.13 13.20
CA ALA A 33 -12.79 9.90 12.10
C ALA A 33 -13.21 11.36 12.18
N GLU A 34 -12.29 12.23 11.79
CA GLU A 34 -12.53 13.65 11.59
C GLU A 34 -12.19 13.98 10.14
N VAL A 35 -13.13 14.61 9.44
CA VAL A 35 -13.03 14.86 8.00
C VAL A 35 -13.07 16.36 7.75
N PHE A 36 -12.06 16.85 7.04
CA PHE A 36 -11.93 18.23 6.56
C PHE A 36 -12.01 18.24 5.03
N CYS A 37 -12.07 19.44 4.44
CA CYS A 37 -12.21 19.57 2.99
C CYS A 37 -11.01 19.07 2.20
N ASN A 38 -9.81 19.08 2.78
CA ASN A 38 -8.58 18.70 2.10
C ASN A 38 -7.83 17.57 2.81
N SER A 39 -8.35 17.06 3.93
CA SER A 39 -7.68 16.03 4.71
C SER A 39 -8.64 15.31 5.66
N TYR A 40 -8.23 14.19 6.21
CA TYR A 40 -8.95 13.52 7.29
C TYR A 40 -7.99 12.83 8.26
N THR A 41 -8.45 12.58 9.48
CA THR A 41 -7.77 11.73 10.46
C THR A 41 -8.65 10.53 10.78
N PHE A 42 -8.00 9.43 11.16
CA PHE A 42 -8.67 8.22 11.60
C PHE A 42 -7.99 7.69 12.86
N CYS A 43 -8.79 7.33 13.86
CA CYS A 43 -8.33 6.74 15.10
C CYS A 43 -9.10 5.45 15.39
N ALA A 44 -8.45 4.53 16.09
CA ALA A 44 -9.09 3.31 16.58
C ALA A 44 -8.54 2.90 17.93
N THR A 45 -9.41 2.32 18.75
CA THR A 45 -9.04 1.70 20.03
C THR A 45 -9.57 0.27 20.09
N GLY A 46 -8.86 -0.58 20.83
CA GLY A 46 -9.29 -1.94 21.08
C GLY A 46 -8.47 -2.60 22.16
N HIS A 47 -8.81 -3.84 22.47
CA HIS A 47 -8.21 -4.61 23.56
C HIS A 47 -8.00 -6.08 23.19
N ASP A 48 -7.36 -6.81 24.11
CA ASP A 48 -7.16 -8.25 24.04
C ASP A 48 -6.41 -8.72 22.80
N LEU A 49 -5.39 -7.96 22.38
CA LEU A 49 -4.52 -8.35 21.26
C LEU A 49 -3.54 -9.49 21.61
N ASP A 50 -3.73 -10.19 22.73
CA ASP A 50 -2.81 -11.17 23.34
C ASP A 50 -2.56 -12.40 22.44
N HIS A 51 -3.44 -12.70 21.49
CA HIS A 51 -3.27 -13.77 20.50
C HIS A 51 -2.33 -13.43 19.34
N ILE A 52 -1.80 -12.20 19.27
CA ILE A 52 -0.75 -11.83 18.32
C ILE A 52 0.60 -12.25 18.92
N ASN A 53 1.00 -13.49 18.63
CA ASN A 53 2.23 -14.09 19.16
C ASN A 53 3.49 -13.31 18.71
N ALA A 54 4.13 -12.66 19.70
CA ALA A 54 5.46 -12.03 19.73
C ALA A 54 5.60 -10.57 19.23
N PRO A 55 6.27 -9.69 20.01
CA PRO A 55 6.73 -8.37 19.55
C PRO A 55 7.82 -8.45 18.46
N PRO A 56 7.95 -7.43 17.60
CA PRO A 56 7.04 -6.30 17.45
C PRO A 56 5.76 -6.73 16.74
N ASP A 57 4.67 -6.00 16.97
CA ASP A 57 3.28 -6.29 16.55
C ASP A 57 3.05 -6.23 15.02
N THR A 58 3.91 -6.91 14.26
CA THR A 58 3.81 -7.04 12.82
C THR A 58 2.63 -7.94 12.49
N GLY A 59 1.50 -7.35 12.11
CA GLY A 59 0.37 -8.13 11.57
C GLY A 59 -1.02 -7.69 12.00
N ALA A 60 -1.17 -6.72 12.91
CA ALA A 60 -2.47 -6.17 13.32
C ALA A 60 -2.74 -4.81 12.69
N PHE A 61 -3.90 -4.70 12.04
CA PHE A 61 -4.35 -3.49 11.35
C PHE A 61 -5.85 -3.27 11.57
N VAL A 62 -6.25 -2.01 11.53
CA VAL A 62 -7.65 -1.63 11.39
C VAL A 62 -7.86 -1.14 9.97
N ASN A 63 -8.52 -1.95 9.14
CA ASN A 63 -8.94 -1.56 7.80
C ASN A 63 -10.23 -0.76 7.90
N TYR A 64 -10.30 0.40 7.27
CA TYR A 64 -11.46 1.27 7.35
C TYR A 64 -11.93 1.75 5.98
N THR A 65 -13.22 2.03 5.89
CA THR A 65 -13.86 2.67 4.75
C THR A 65 -14.73 3.81 5.25
N ILE A 66 -14.48 5.02 4.75
CA ILE A 66 -15.29 6.21 4.97
C ILE A 66 -15.97 6.57 3.65
N THR A 67 -17.29 6.64 3.68
CA THR A 67 -18.12 7.03 2.54
C THR A 67 -18.68 8.42 2.77
N LEU A 68 -18.30 9.35 1.89
CA LEU A 68 -18.82 10.71 1.86
C LEU A 68 -19.92 10.77 0.80
N THR A 69 -21.17 10.94 1.25
CA THR A 69 -22.33 11.01 0.35
C THR A 69 -22.72 12.47 0.15
N PRO A 70 -22.69 13.00 -1.09
CA PRO A 70 -23.01 14.40 -1.33
C PRO A 70 -24.46 14.71 -0.95
N VAL A 71 -24.66 15.82 -0.25
CA VAL A 71 -25.98 16.39 0.07
C VAL A 71 -26.46 17.17 -1.16
N GLY A 72 -26.79 16.45 -2.23
CA GLY A 72 -27.17 17.01 -3.53
C GLY A 72 -26.68 16.15 -4.70
N PRO A 73 -26.79 16.64 -5.95
CA PRO A 73 -26.26 15.95 -7.11
C PRO A 73 -24.73 15.86 -7.00
N GLY A 74 -24.21 14.64 -7.08
CA GLY A 74 -22.78 14.38 -7.00
C GLY A 74 -22.52 12.87 -6.94
N THR A 75 -21.24 12.50 -6.99
CA THR A 75 -20.81 11.11 -6.80
C THR A 75 -20.27 10.95 -5.39
N ALA A 76 -20.61 9.83 -4.74
CA ALA A 76 -20.05 9.52 -3.43
C ALA A 76 -18.54 9.34 -3.52
N VAL A 77 -17.81 9.87 -2.54
CA VAL A 77 -16.36 9.69 -2.41
C VAL A 77 -16.13 8.58 -1.39
N THR A 78 -15.29 7.61 -1.71
CA THR A 78 -14.93 6.52 -0.80
C THR A 78 -13.45 6.65 -0.45
N LEU A 79 -13.15 6.83 0.83
CA LEU A 79 -11.81 6.84 1.38
C LEU A 79 -11.58 5.51 2.06
N THR A 80 -10.52 4.80 1.65
CA THR A 80 -10.12 3.54 2.27
C THR A 80 -8.72 3.67 2.83
N GLY A 81 -8.44 2.96 3.90
CA GLY A 81 -7.12 2.92 4.49
C GLY A 81 -6.94 1.80 5.49
N SER A 82 -5.72 1.69 6.00
CA SER A 82 -5.33 0.68 6.96
C SER A 82 -4.45 1.34 8.03
N LEU A 83 -4.89 1.28 9.28
CA LEU A 83 -4.15 1.80 10.43
C LEU A 83 -3.37 0.65 11.05
N ALA A 84 -2.03 0.69 10.95
CA ALA A 84 -1.17 -0.26 11.64
C ALA A 84 -1.23 -0.06 13.15
N ILE A 85 -1.41 -1.15 13.91
CA ILE A 85 -1.39 -1.13 15.36
C ILE A 85 0.06 -1.30 15.80
N THR A 86 0.69 -0.18 16.19
CA THR A 86 2.12 -0.11 16.51
C THR A 86 2.40 0.13 17.99
N ASN A 87 1.38 0.44 18.79
CA ASN A 87 1.55 0.77 20.20
C ASN A 87 0.50 0.07 21.05
N ARG A 88 0.93 -0.96 21.78
CA ARG A 88 0.11 -1.64 22.79
C ARG A 88 0.62 -1.28 24.18
N ASP A 89 -0.31 -1.05 25.11
CA ASP A 89 0.04 -0.92 26.52
C ASP A 89 0.38 -2.30 27.13
N ALA A 90 0.82 -2.30 28.39
CA ALA A 90 1.14 -3.53 29.12
C ALA A 90 -0.06 -4.47 29.33
N ASN A 91 -1.28 -3.99 29.04
CA ASN A 91 -2.53 -4.74 29.14
C ASN A 91 -3.05 -5.20 27.76
N PHE A 92 -2.24 -5.07 26.71
CA PHE A 92 -2.57 -5.41 25.31
C PHE A 92 -3.69 -4.55 24.69
N ASN A 93 -3.97 -3.38 25.26
CA ASN A 93 -4.85 -2.40 24.64
C ASN A 93 -4.09 -1.58 23.60
N PHE A 94 -4.79 -1.12 22.58
CA PHE A 94 -4.23 -0.19 21.60
C PHE A 94 -5.09 1.07 21.47
N GLY A 95 -4.43 2.15 21.09
CA GLY A 95 -5.04 3.44 20.77
C GLY A 95 -4.15 4.16 19.79
N ASN A 96 -4.47 4.06 18.50
CA ASN A 96 -3.65 4.58 17.42
C ASN A 96 -4.47 5.56 16.57
N CYS A 97 -3.80 6.57 16.04
CA CYS A 97 -4.36 7.54 15.13
C CYS A 97 -3.41 7.74 13.94
N THR A 98 -3.98 7.99 12.76
CA THR A 98 -3.22 8.49 11.61
C THR A 98 -2.86 9.95 11.82
N ALA A 99 -1.79 10.41 11.19
CA ALA A 99 -1.64 11.84 10.90
C ALA A 99 -2.74 12.29 9.91
N ALA A 100 -2.85 13.59 9.66
CA ALA A 100 -3.77 14.11 8.66
C ALA A 100 -3.41 13.55 7.26
N ILE A 101 -4.33 12.78 6.67
CA ILE A 101 -4.18 12.18 5.34
C ILE A 101 -4.82 13.13 4.32
N PRO A 102 -4.10 13.55 3.26
CA PRO A 102 -4.65 14.49 2.28
C PRO A 102 -5.76 13.85 1.43
N ILE A 103 -6.79 14.62 1.12
CA ILE A 103 -7.84 14.29 0.14
C ILE A 103 -7.52 15.08 -1.14
N SER A 104 -7.29 14.37 -2.24
CA SER A 104 -7.00 14.97 -3.54
C SER A 104 -7.89 14.38 -4.64
N PRO A 105 -8.70 15.20 -5.34
CA PRO A 105 -8.88 16.64 -5.13
C PRO A 105 -9.62 16.95 -3.81
N SER A 106 -9.47 18.17 -3.29
CA SER A 106 -10.22 18.61 -2.11
C SER A 106 -11.73 18.56 -2.36
N LEU A 107 -12.49 18.26 -1.31
CA LEU A 107 -13.95 18.30 -1.31
C LEU A 107 -14.44 19.72 -1.60
N THR A 108 -15.47 19.84 -2.45
CA THR A 108 -16.05 21.13 -2.89
C THR A 108 -17.56 21.23 -2.67
N ALA A 109 -18.13 20.30 -1.90
CA ALA A 109 -19.56 20.19 -1.66
C ALA A 109 -19.81 19.82 -0.20
N ASN A 110 -21.08 19.73 0.17
CA ASN A 110 -21.49 19.25 1.48
C ASN A 110 -21.69 17.74 1.40
N TYR A 111 -21.16 17.01 2.38
CA TYR A 111 -21.24 15.55 2.41
C TYR A 111 -21.76 15.08 3.76
N THR A 112 -22.62 14.06 3.77
CA THR A 112 -22.87 13.24 4.96
C THR A 112 -21.83 12.13 5.05
N LEU A 113 -21.47 11.79 6.29
CA LEU A 113 -20.39 10.85 6.57
C LEU A 113 -20.96 9.52 7.09
N SER A 114 -20.45 8.43 6.57
CA SER A 114 -20.70 7.07 7.08
C SER A 114 -19.45 6.23 6.91
N GLY A 115 -19.33 5.13 7.65
CA GLY A 115 -18.17 4.27 7.49
C GLY A 115 -18.13 3.12 8.48
N SER A 116 -17.22 2.20 8.22
CA SER A 116 -16.95 1.06 9.09
C SER A 116 -15.45 0.78 9.17
N ALA A 117 -15.04 0.21 10.28
CA ALA A 117 -13.67 -0.18 10.57
C ALA A 117 -13.64 -1.63 11.03
N THR A 118 -12.67 -2.40 10.55
CA THR A 118 -12.56 -3.84 10.80
C THR A 118 -11.17 -4.16 11.30
N LEU A 119 -11.10 -4.83 12.46
CA LEU A 119 -9.83 -5.33 12.99
C LEU A 119 -9.44 -6.62 12.27
N VAL A 120 -8.22 -6.60 11.73
CA VAL A 120 -7.57 -7.75 11.11
C VAL A 120 -6.25 -7.97 11.81
N ALA A 121 -6.03 -9.16 12.35
CA ALA A 121 -4.73 -9.55 12.88
C ALA A 121 -4.32 -10.89 12.30
N VAL A 122 -3.08 -10.98 11.80
CA VAL A 122 -2.50 -12.23 11.28
C VAL A 122 -3.36 -12.82 10.13
N GLY A 123 -3.95 -11.95 9.30
CA GLY A 123 -4.85 -12.35 8.20
C GLY A 123 -6.26 -12.80 8.63
N ILE A 124 -6.57 -12.80 9.92
CA ILE A 124 -7.89 -13.13 10.46
C ILE A 124 -8.69 -11.85 10.73
N THR A 125 -9.92 -11.81 10.22
CA THR A 125 -10.90 -10.76 10.55
C THR A 125 -11.57 -11.09 11.88
N TYR A 126 -11.58 -10.12 12.80
CA TYR A 126 -12.19 -10.27 14.11
C TYR A 126 -13.59 -9.68 14.13
N ASN A 127 -13.70 -8.38 14.36
CA ASN A 127 -14.97 -7.66 14.39
C ASN A 127 -14.91 -6.36 13.59
N THR A 128 -16.09 -5.91 13.20
CA THR A 128 -16.31 -4.64 12.49
C THR A 128 -17.17 -3.74 13.36
N VAL A 129 -16.77 -2.47 13.48
CA VAL A 129 -17.51 -1.43 14.19
C VAL A 129 -17.86 -0.29 13.23
N PRO A 130 -18.99 0.41 13.42
CA PRO A 130 -19.26 1.65 12.72
C PRO A 130 -18.24 2.73 13.12
N ILE A 131 -17.88 3.59 12.18
CA ILE A 131 -17.04 4.76 12.47
C ILE A 131 -17.92 5.84 13.09
N THR A 132 -17.48 6.37 14.24
CA THR A 132 -18.10 7.54 14.88
C THR A 132 -17.40 8.80 14.38
N PHE A 133 -18.15 9.70 13.76
CA PHE A 133 -17.60 10.96 13.25
C PHE A 133 -17.75 12.08 14.27
N THR A 134 -16.75 12.97 14.34
CA THR A 134 -16.81 14.17 15.19
C THR A 134 -17.89 15.16 14.72
N SER A 135 -18.20 15.13 13.42
CA SER A 135 -19.33 15.82 12.79
C SER A 135 -20.09 14.84 11.90
N SER A 136 -21.42 14.92 11.86
CA SER A 136 -22.24 14.06 10.99
C SER A 136 -22.13 14.41 9.49
N ASP A 137 -21.63 15.61 9.21
CA ASP A 137 -21.46 16.16 7.88
C ASP A 137 -20.17 17.03 7.79
N VAL A 138 -19.70 17.22 6.57
CA VAL A 138 -18.62 18.16 6.25
C VAL A 138 -19.10 19.13 5.17
N SER A 139 -18.98 20.42 5.44
CA SER A 139 -19.41 21.51 4.54
C SER A 139 -18.19 22.13 3.86
N CYS A 140 -18.01 21.84 2.57
CA CYS A 140 -16.90 22.33 1.77
C CYS A 140 -17.36 23.14 0.56
N GLY A 141 -18.59 23.68 0.63
CA GLY A 141 -19.13 24.58 -0.38
C GLY A 141 -18.25 25.82 -0.60
N PRO A 142 -18.52 26.59 -1.67
CA PRO A 142 -17.78 27.82 -1.93
C PRO A 142 -17.86 28.73 -0.69
N SER A 143 -16.69 29.15 -0.21
CA SER A 143 -16.58 30.17 0.85
C SER A 143 -17.54 31.32 0.55
N PRO A 144 -18.28 31.85 1.54
CA PRO A 144 -19.06 33.05 1.33
C PRO A 144 -18.14 34.10 0.70
N THR A 145 -18.57 34.67 -0.42
CA THR A 145 -17.91 35.81 -1.04
C THR A 145 -17.74 36.85 0.07
N PRO A 146 -16.52 37.36 0.32
CA PRO A 146 -16.32 38.34 1.37
C PRO A 146 -17.29 39.50 1.15
N THR A 147 -18.07 39.81 2.19
CA THR A 147 -18.94 40.98 2.20
C THR A 147 -18.07 42.18 1.88
N PRO A 148 -18.36 42.97 0.82
CA PRO A 148 -17.53 44.12 0.49
C PRO A 148 -17.43 45.03 1.72
N THR A 149 -16.19 45.39 2.05
CA THR A 149 -15.87 46.38 3.10
C THR A 149 -16.72 47.63 2.87
N PRO A 150 -17.43 48.16 3.88
CA PRO A 150 -18.26 49.35 3.68
C PRO A 150 -17.39 50.51 3.21
N THR A 151 -17.66 50.97 1.98
CA THR A 151 -17.13 52.22 1.44
C THR A 151 -17.60 53.36 2.36
N PRO A 152 -16.73 54.31 2.76
CA PRO A 152 -17.14 55.44 3.59
C PRO A 152 -18.27 56.22 2.92
N THR A 153 -19.31 56.49 3.70
CA THR A 153 -20.58 57.12 3.32
C THR A 153 -20.38 58.53 2.76
N PRO A 154 -20.71 58.82 1.48
CA PRO A 154 -21.04 60.17 1.06
C PRO A 154 -22.52 60.47 1.33
N THR A 155 -22.75 61.71 1.75
CA THR A 155 -24.00 62.39 2.14
C THR A 155 -25.20 62.12 1.19
N PRO A 156 -26.44 61.98 1.71
CA PRO A 156 -27.60 61.55 0.91
C PRO A 156 -27.99 62.53 -0.19
N THR A 157 -28.30 62.00 -1.37
CA THR A 157 -29.02 62.70 -2.45
C THR A 157 -30.10 61.75 -2.99
N PRO A 158 -31.34 62.21 -3.25
CA PRO A 158 -32.53 61.37 -3.32
C PRO A 158 -32.58 60.38 -4.49
N THR A 159 -33.28 59.28 -4.20
CA THR A 159 -33.56 58.08 -4.98
C THR A 159 -34.30 58.35 -6.30
N PRO A 160 -33.87 57.71 -7.41
CA PRO A 160 -34.81 57.23 -8.41
C PRO A 160 -34.80 55.70 -8.56
N THR A 161 -35.95 55.24 -9.04
CA THR A 161 -36.58 53.92 -9.15
C THR A 161 -35.70 52.79 -9.74
N PRO A 162 -35.77 51.54 -9.23
CA PRO A 162 -34.98 50.43 -9.76
C PRO A 162 -35.46 49.98 -11.16
N THR A 163 -34.50 49.86 -12.07
CA THR A 163 -34.64 49.19 -13.37
C THR A 163 -34.37 47.69 -13.19
N PRO A 164 -35.10 46.77 -13.86
CA PRO A 164 -34.93 45.33 -13.67
C PRO A 164 -33.51 44.85 -14.00
N THR A 165 -32.92 44.13 -13.05
CA THR A 165 -31.58 43.55 -13.11
C THR A 165 -31.51 42.43 -14.16
N PRO A 166 -30.49 42.40 -15.04
CA PRO A 166 -30.33 41.34 -16.03
C PRO A 166 -30.04 39.99 -15.38
N THR A 167 -30.65 38.94 -15.94
CA THR A 167 -30.51 37.55 -15.54
C THR A 167 -29.04 37.11 -15.61
N PRO A 168 -28.48 36.44 -14.57
CA PRO A 168 -27.09 36.00 -14.58
C PRO A 168 -26.85 34.96 -15.67
N THR A 169 -25.89 35.24 -16.54
CA THR A 169 -25.36 34.32 -17.56
C THR A 169 -24.75 33.09 -16.86
N PRO A 170 -25.07 31.85 -17.28
CA PRO A 170 -24.55 30.65 -16.64
C PRO A 170 -23.02 30.62 -16.67
N THR A 171 -22.43 30.39 -15.50
CA THR A 171 -20.98 30.25 -15.30
C THR A 171 -20.48 29.02 -16.08
N PRO A 172 -19.41 29.13 -16.89
CA PRO A 172 -18.91 28.02 -17.68
C PRO A 172 -18.50 26.86 -16.77
N THR A 173 -18.95 25.66 -17.12
CA THR A 173 -18.61 24.40 -16.45
C THR A 173 -17.08 24.22 -16.46
N PRO A 174 -16.44 23.85 -15.35
CA PRO A 174 -14.99 23.63 -15.33
C PRO A 174 -14.63 22.54 -16.32
N THR A 175 -13.78 22.90 -17.28
CA THR A 175 -13.22 21.97 -18.25
C THR A 175 -12.48 20.88 -17.48
N PRO A 176 -12.72 19.58 -17.77
CA PRO A 176 -12.00 18.50 -17.11
C PRO A 176 -10.50 18.75 -17.27
N THR A 177 -9.76 18.67 -16.15
CA THR A 177 -8.31 18.76 -16.16
C THR A 177 -7.79 17.68 -17.11
N PRO A 178 -6.96 18.03 -18.12
CA PRO A 178 -6.48 17.06 -19.07
C PRO A 178 -5.77 15.95 -18.30
N THR A 179 -6.19 14.71 -18.55
CA THR A 179 -5.48 13.52 -18.08
C THR A 179 -4.03 13.65 -18.56
N PRO A 180 -3.02 13.49 -17.69
CA PRO A 180 -1.63 13.64 -18.11
C PRO A 180 -1.36 12.70 -19.29
N THR A 181 -0.87 13.28 -20.38
CA THR A 181 -0.47 12.51 -21.56
C THR A 181 0.59 11.51 -21.12
N PRO A 182 0.46 10.21 -21.47
CA PRO A 182 1.47 9.23 -21.13
C PRO A 182 2.82 9.65 -21.70
N THR A 183 3.85 9.66 -20.87
CA THR A 183 5.22 9.96 -21.30
C THR A 183 5.63 8.94 -22.37
N PRO A 184 6.11 9.38 -23.55
CA PRO A 184 6.55 8.46 -24.59
C PRO A 184 7.70 7.60 -24.10
N CYS A 185 7.71 6.33 -24.53
CA CYS A 185 8.78 5.41 -24.18
C CYS A 185 10.13 5.88 -24.74
N PRO A 186 11.24 5.65 -24.02
CA PRO A 186 12.57 5.91 -24.56
C PRO A 186 12.80 5.08 -25.83
N PRO A 187 13.52 5.61 -26.83
CA PRO A 187 13.78 4.94 -28.10
C PRO A 187 14.87 3.86 -27.96
N CYS A 188 14.66 2.91 -27.06
CA CYS A 188 15.61 1.87 -26.69
C CYS A 188 15.02 0.48 -26.87
N PRO A 189 15.87 -0.56 -27.04
CA PRO A 189 15.39 -1.92 -27.20
C PRO A 189 14.56 -2.39 -26.00
N THR A 190 13.43 -3.02 -26.29
CA THR A 190 12.64 -3.73 -25.28
C THR A 190 13.33 -5.02 -24.88
N SER A 191 13.47 -5.24 -23.58
CA SER A 191 13.92 -6.49 -22.99
C SER A 191 12.73 -7.29 -22.48
N SER A 192 12.69 -8.59 -22.77
CA SER A 192 11.54 -9.44 -22.40
C SER A 192 11.97 -10.82 -21.91
N ILE A 193 11.34 -11.31 -20.83
CA ILE A 193 11.53 -12.67 -20.31
C ILE A 193 10.17 -13.37 -20.21
N ARG A 194 10.00 -14.43 -20.99
CA ARG A 194 8.86 -15.35 -20.92
C ARG A 194 9.15 -16.47 -19.94
N SER A 195 8.24 -16.76 -19.02
CA SER A 195 8.45 -17.84 -18.04
C SER A 195 7.14 -18.37 -17.46
N ASP A 196 6.95 -19.69 -17.45
CA ASP A 196 5.67 -20.33 -17.10
C ASP A 196 5.31 -20.22 -15.61
N PHE A 197 4.02 -20.12 -15.29
CA PHE A 197 3.55 -20.44 -13.94
C PHE A 197 3.58 -21.96 -13.71
N ASN A 198 3.64 -22.36 -12.44
CA ASN A 198 3.59 -23.74 -11.99
C ASN A 198 2.18 -24.32 -12.09
N GLY A 199 2.04 -25.60 -11.73
CA GLY A 199 0.78 -26.34 -11.80
C GLY A 199 -0.25 -26.00 -10.72
N THR A 200 0.07 -25.13 -9.76
CA THR A 200 -0.79 -24.83 -8.61
C THR A 200 -1.77 -23.71 -8.97
N ALA A 201 -3.07 -23.97 -8.79
CA ALA A 201 -4.11 -22.96 -8.98
C ALA A 201 -4.05 -21.89 -7.88
N ILE A 202 -4.48 -20.68 -8.23
CA ILE A 202 -4.55 -19.54 -7.33
C ILE A 202 -6.02 -19.23 -7.07
N ALA A 203 -6.45 -19.11 -5.81
CA ALA A 203 -7.86 -18.99 -5.48
C ALA A 203 -8.42 -17.61 -5.85
N ALA A 204 -9.74 -17.54 -5.97
CA ALA A 204 -10.45 -16.28 -6.13
C ALA A 204 -10.30 -15.42 -4.86
N GLY A 205 -9.96 -14.14 -5.03
CA GLY A 205 -9.68 -13.21 -3.93
C GLY A 205 -8.19 -13.08 -3.60
N ASP A 206 -7.35 -14.02 -4.03
CA ASP A 206 -5.90 -13.96 -3.85
C ASP A 206 -5.26 -12.93 -4.79
N SER A 207 -3.95 -12.71 -4.62
CA SER A 207 -3.16 -11.83 -5.48
C SER A 207 -1.84 -12.48 -5.89
N VAL A 208 -1.30 -12.04 -7.03
CA VAL A 208 0.06 -12.36 -7.46
C VAL A 208 0.94 -11.14 -7.27
N TRP A 209 2.02 -11.29 -6.52
CA TRP A 209 3.11 -10.32 -6.45
C TRP A 209 4.15 -10.67 -7.50
N PHE A 210 4.27 -9.83 -8.52
CA PHE A 210 5.37 -9.89 -9.49
C PHE A 210 6.51 -9.02 -9.01
N ASN A 211 7.73 -9.54 -9.05
CA ASN A 211 8.92 -8.79 -8.72
C ASN A 211 10.07 -9.14 -9.67
N ALA A 212 10.92 -8.17 -9.95
CA ALA A 212 12.14 -8.38 -10.71
C ALA A 212 13.34 -7.92 -9.92
N ASN A 213 14.46 -8.59 -10.12
CA ASN A 213 15.76 -8.14 -9.64
C ASN A 213 16.81 -8.25 -10.74
N PHE A 214 17.91 -7.55 -10.55
CA PHE A 214 18.99 -7.50 -11.52
C PHE A 214 20.35 -7.27 -10.87
N ASN A 215 21.39 -7.60 -11.62
CA ASN A 215 22.76 -7.17 -11.36
C ASN A 215 23.20 -6.20 -12.46
N ALA A 216 24.01 -5.21 -12.10
CA ALA A 216 24.55 -4.24 -13.04
C ALA A 216 26.08 -4.31 -13.08
N SER A 217 26.64 -4.06 -14.27
CA SER A 217 28.08 -3.87 -14.48
C SER A 217 28.33 -2.61 -15.29
N GLY A 218 29.53 -2.04 -15.18
CA GLY A 218 29.89 -0.79 -15.86
C GLY A 218 29.39 0.48 -15.15
N ILE A 219 28.98 0.38 -13.88
CA ILE A 219 28.60 1.54 -13.06
C ILE A 219 29.86 2.35 -12.72
N PRO A 220 29.93 3.65 -13.07
CA PRO A 220 31.04 4.51 -12.68
C PRO A 220 31.12 4.69 -11.16
N SER A 221 32.33 4.88 -10.63
CA SER A 221 32.52 5.17 -9.19
C SER A 221 31.89 6.49 -8.75
N SER A 222 31.61 7.40 -9.69
CA SER A 222 30.86 8.65 -9.43
C SER A 222 29.35 8.44 -9.26
N GLY A 223 28.83 7.25 -9.56
CA GLY A 223 27.41 6.95 -9.59
C GLY A 223 26.80 7.01 -10.99
N ALA A 224 25.58 6.48 -11.10
CA ALA A 224 24.76 6.49 -12.31
C ALA A 224 23.30 6.19 -11.95
N THR A 225 22.38 6.52 -12.85
CA THR A 225 20.97 6.17 -12.71
C THR A 225 20.56 5.25 -13.84
N ILE A 226 19.89 4.14 -13.49
CA ILE A 226 19.22 3.25 -14.43
C ILE A 226 17.72 3.48 -14.32
N TYR A 227 17.05 3.57 -15.46
CA TYR A 227 15.61 3.68 -15.58
C TYR A 227 15.06 2.40 -16.18
N PHE A 228 13.94 1.92 -15.64
CA PHE A 228 13.16 0.84 -16.23
C PHE A 228 11.73 1.32 -16.44
N SER A 229 11.31 1.38 -17.70
CA SER A 229 10.07 2.08 -18.08
C SER A 229 9.29 1.29 -19.13
N CYS A 230 8.05 1.73 -19.36
CA CYS A 230 7.13 1.11 -20.33
C CYS A 230 6.98 -0.40 -20.12
N SER A 231 6.93 -0.80 -18.85
CA SER A 231 6.98 -2.19 -18.46
C SER A 231 5.59 -2.79 -18.37
N THR A 232 5.42 -4.01 -18.88
CA THR A 232 4.17 -4.77 -18.85
C THR A 232 4.43 -6.25 -18.58
N ILE A 233 3.44 -6.91 -17.98
CA ILE A 233 3.41 -8.37 -17.83
C ILE A 233 2.15 -8.86 -18.51
N THR A 234 2.30 -9.64 -19.57
CA THR A 234 1.17 -10.09 -20.39
C THR A 234 1.14 -11.60 -20.52
N SER A 235 -0.06 -12.16 -20.50
CA SER A 235 -0.36 -13.56 -20.81
C SER A 235 -1.69 -13.64 -21.55
N SER A 236 -2.13 -14.85 -21.91
CA SER A 236 -3.49 -15.07 -22.42
C SER A 236 -4.58 -14.84 -21.36
N ALA A 237 -4.23 -14.81 -20.08
CA ALA A 237 -5.18 -14.70 -18.98
C ALA A 237 -5.28 -13.29 -18.39
N PHE A 238 -4.24 -12.46 -18.52
CA PHE A 238 -4.19 -11.12 -17.93
C PHE A 238 -3.15 -10.23 -18.61
N SER A 239 -3.28 -8.92 -18.36
CA SER A 239 -2.29 -7.90 -18.70
C SER A 239 -2.14 -6.94 -17.52
N VAL A 240 -0.91 -6.71 -17.08
CA VAL A 240 -0.58 -5.83 -15.96
C VAL A 240 0.42 -4.78 -16.43
N THR A 241 0.11 -3.51 -16.21
CA THR A 241 1.10 -2.44 -16.32
C THR A 241 1.97 -2.46 -15.08
N VAL A 242 3.29 -2.48 -15.27
CA VAL A 242 4.24 -2.46 -14.17
C VAL A 242 4.69 -1.02 -13.95
N PRO A 243 4.75 -0.56 -12.69
CA PRO A 243 5.31 0.76 -12.38
C PRO A 243 6.71 0.95 -12.95
N ASN A 244 7.02 2.20 -13.31
CA ASN A 244 8.39 2.56 -13.71
C ASN A 244 9.34 2.36 -12.53
N ALA A 245 10.63 2.33 -12.79
CA ALA A 245 11.64 2.34 -11.74
C ALA A 245 12.81 3.26 -12.09
N VAL A 246 13.33 3.89 -11.05
CA VAL A 246 14.55 4.70 -11.05
C VAL A 246 15.47 4.09 -10.01
N ILE A 247 16.63 3.61 -10.48
CA ILE A 247 17.64 2.97 -9.65
C ILE A 247 18.88 3.83 -9.67
N THR A 248 19.14 4.51 -8.56
CA THR A 248 20.25 5.44 -8.38
C THR A 248 21.41 4.74 -7.66
N PHE A 249 22.52 4.55 -8.38
CA PHE A 249 23.79 4.13 -7.80
C PHE A 249 24.49 5.36 -7.24
N SER A 250 24.60 5.43 -5.91
CA SER A 250 25.17 6.57 -5.21
C SER A 250 26.47 6.21 -4.49
N PRO A 251 27.56 6.99 -4.66
CA PRO A 251 28.82 6.76 -3.94
C PRO A 251 28.72 7.12 -2.45
N SER A 252 27.71 7.89 -2.03
CA SER A 252 27.48 8.24 -0.63
C SER A 252 26.50 7.30 0.07
N ALA A 253 25.81 6.43 -0.67
CA ALA A 253 24.93 5.45 -0.08
C ALA A 253 25.75 4.34 0.60
N SER A 254 25.54 4.18 1.91
CA SER A 254 26.05 3.04 2.67
C SER A 254 25.17 1.80 2.52
N CYS A 255 23.89 2.00 2.17
CA CYS A 255 22.90 0.95 2.05
C CYS A 255 21.92 1.14 0.92
N ALA A 256 21.37 0.00 0.48
CA ALA A 256 20.28 0.00 -0.46
C ALA A 256 18.94 0.23 0.23
N SER A 257 18.07 0.99 -0.43
CA SER A 257 16.70 1.23 -0.01
C SER A 257 15.81 1.37 -1.24
N THR A 258 14.53 1.04 -1.09
CA THR A 258 13.53 1.25 -2.13
C THR A 258 12.27 1.82 -1.50
N THR A 259 11.68 2.80 -2.19
CA THR A 259 10.38 3.37 -1.88
C THR A 259 9.56 3.46 -3.15
N PHE A 260 8.27 3.65 -3.00
CA PHE A 260 7.33 3.81 -4.10
C PHE A 260 6.75 5.22 -4.08
N ASP A 261 6.92 5.95 -5.18
CA ASP A 261 6.27 7.23 -5.41
C ASP A 261 4.91 7.00 -6.08
N VAL A 262 3.85 7.27 -5.33
CA VAL A 262 2.46 7.10 -5.76
C VAL A 262 2.10 8.13 -6.84
N ALA A 263 2.64 9.35 -6.77
CA ALA A 263 2.27 10.42 -7.69
C ALA A 263 2.77 10.16 -9.12
N THR A 264 3.95 9.54 -9.24
CA THR A 264 4.59 9.23 -10.53
C THR A 264 4.49 7.75 -10.89
N ASN A 265 3.87 6.91 -10.05
CA ASN A 265 3.78 5.47 -10.21
C ASN A 265 5.17 4.84 -10.49
N THR A 266 6.15 5.18 -9.64
CA THR A 266 7.56 4.87 -9.86
C THR A 266 8.23 4.31 -8.60
N TRP A 267 8.94 3.20 -8.74
CA TRP A 267 9.86 2.69 -7.73
C TRP A 267 11.14 3.51 -7.71
N MET A 268 11.52 4.01 -6.53
CA MET A 268 12.73 4.79 -6.30
C MET A 268 13.69 3.96 -5.46
N THR A 269 14.67 3.34 -6.12
CA THR A 269 15.68 2.52 -5.45
C THR A 269 17.01 3.28 -5.40
N THR A 270 17.60 3.40 -4.22
CA THR A 270 18.98 3.89 -4.06
C THR A 270 19.85 2.71 -3.68
N VAL A 271 21.01 2.55 -4.32
CA VAL A 271 21.99 1.50 -4.02
C VAL A 271 23.40 2.09 -3.94
N PRO A 272 24.28 1.53 -3.10
CA PRO A 272 25.71 1.80 -3.16
C PRO A 272 26.29 1.45 -4.55
N VAL A 273 27.30 2.18 -5.01
CA VAL A 273 27.99 1.90 -6.30
C VAL A 273 28.66 0.52 -6.38
N SER A 274 28.87 -0.14 -5.23
CA SER A 274 29.48 -1.47 -5.16
C SER A 274 29.04 -2.22 -3.89
N GLY A 275 29.26 -3.53 -3.84
CA GLY A 275 29.03 -4.34 -2.64
C GLY A 275 27.58 -4.83 -2.47
N CYS A 276 26.75 -4.65 -3.49
CA CYS A 276 25.38 -5.15 -3.53
C CYS A 276 25.12 -5.94 -4.79
N ASP A 277 24.31 -6.98 -4.68
CA ASP A 277 23.79 -7.81 -5.75
C ASP A 277 22.28 -8.04 -5.57
N GLU A 278 21.68 -8.70 -6.57
CA GLU A 278 20.23 -8.91 -6.66
C GLU A 278 19.46 -7.64 -6.35
N ILE A 279 19.69 -6.55 -7.07
CA ILE A 279 19.05 -5.26 -6.82
C ILE A 279 17.59 -5.34 -7.30
N PHE A 280 16.65 -4.91 -6.47
CA PHE A 280 15.24 -4.82 -6.83
C PHE A 280 15.07 -3.87 -8.02
N LEU A 281 14.44 -4.38 -9.07
CA LEU A 281 14.21 -3.64 -10.31
C LEU A 281 12.87 -2.92 -10.25
N SER A 282 11.79 -3.68 -10.15
CA SER A 282 10.40 -3.18 -10.08
C SER A 282 9.49 -4.32 -9.64
N GLY A 283 8.25 -3.99 -9.29
CA GLY A 283 7.23 -4.98 -8.92
C GLY A 283 5.82 -4.44 -9.10
N ALA A 284 4.88 -5.36 -9.26
CA ALA A 284 3.47 -5.05 -9.46
C ALA A 284 2.59 -6.14 -8.82
N VAL A 285 1.44 -5.73 -8.28
CA VAL A 285 0.42 -6.67 -7.79
C VAL A 285 -0.65 -6.90 -8.86
N LEU A 286 -1.07 -8.15 -9.01
CA LEU A 286 -2.24 -8.56 -9.77
C LEU A 286 -3.29 -9.15 -8.82
N PRO A 287 -4.35 -8.41 -8.48
CA PRO A 287 -5.51 -8.96 -7.79
C PRO A 287 -6.26 -9.96 -8.67
N LEU A 288 -6.74 -11.07 -8.10
CA LEU A 288 -7.44 -12.12 -8.83
C LEU A 288 -8.86 -12.35 -8.29
N PRO A 289 -9.85 -11.50 -8.62
CA PRO A 289 -11.23 -11.68 -8.16
C PRO A 289 -11.85 -13.02 -8.55
N SER A 290 -11.37 -13.64 -9.63
CA SER A 290 -11.85 -14.95 -10.11
C SER A 290 -10.80 -16.06 -10.01
N GLY A 291 -9.64 -15.79 -9.41
CA GLY A 291 -8.53 -16.73 -9.31
C GLY A 291 -7.85 -17.01 -10.66
N LEU A 292 -6.90 -17.94 -10.66
CA LEU A 292 -6.24 -18.45 -11.85
C LEU A 292 -6.13 -19.98 -11.79
N LYS A 293 -6.36 -20.63 -12.94
CA LYS A 293 -6.15 -22.07 -13.06
C LYS A 293 -4.66 -22.39 -12.93
N GLY A 294 -4.35 -23.55 -12.35
CA GLY A 294 -2.98 -24.06 -12.29
C GLY A 294 -2.52 -24.54 -13.67
N GLY A 295 -1.27 -24.25 -14.01
CA GLY A 295 -0.65 -24.64 -15.28
C GLY A 295 -1.19 -23.90 -16.52
N GLY A 296 -0.42 -23.92 -17.61
CA GLY A 296 -0.83 -23.35 -18.90
C GLY A 296 -0.89 -21.82 -18.96
N ILE A 297 -0.45 -21.13 -17.91
CA ILE A 297 -0.31 -19.67 -17.89
C ILE A 297 1.16 -19.35 -18.12
N THR A 298 1.43 -18.62 -19.19
CA THR A 298 2.80 -18.17 -19.48
C THR A 298 2.90 -16.66 -19.60
N PRO A 299 3.23 -15.96 -18.50
CA PRO A 299 3.46 -14.54 -18.55
C PRO A 299 4.79 -14.20 -19.23
N THR A 300 4.81 -13.06 -19.90
CA THR A 300 6.01 -12.42 -20.42
C THR A 300 6.14 -11.04 -19.78
N TRP A 301 7.20 -10.83 -19.01
CA TRP A 301 7.55 -9.50 -18.50
C TRP A 301 8.41 -8.81 -19.55
N SER A 302 7.94 -7.67 -20.05
CA SER A 302 8.68 -6.80 -20.98
C SER A 302 8.87 -5.41 -20.40
N GLY A 303 9.98 -4.76 -20.70
CA GLY A 303 10.21 -3.35 -20.35
C GLY A 303 11.49 -2.81 -21.00
N ILE A 304 11.73 -1.51 -20.85
CA ILE A 304 12.84 -0.82 -21.51
C ILE A 304 13.81 -0.29 -20.46
N PHE A 305 15.08 -0.63 -20.61
CA PHE A 305 16.17 -0.08 -19.80
C PHE A 305 16.81 1.12 -20.49
N SER A 306 17.00 2.20 -19.74
CA SER A 306 17.91 3.29 -20.10
C SER A 306 18.79 3.71 -18.93
N ALA A 307 19.85 4.45 -19.19
CA ALA A 307 20.73 4.96 -18.15
C ALA A 307 21.24 6.37 -18.43
N SER A 308 21.65 7.06 -17.36
CA SER A 308 22.23 8.40 -17.40
C SER A 308 23.65 8.46 -17.99
N VAL A 309 24.30 7.30 -18.21
CA VAL A 309 25.66 7.17 -18.77
C VAL A 309 25.74 5.91 -19.65
N PRO A 310 26.65 5.88 -20.64
CA PRO A 310 26.81 4.72 -21.52
C PRO A 310 27.60 3.59 -20.84
N GLY A 311 27.60 2.41 -21.47
CA GLY A 311 28.45 1.28 -21.07
C GLY A 311 27.92 0.43 -19.92
N ILE A 312 26.70 0.72 -19.44
CA ILE A 312 26.04 -0.08 -18.40
C ILE A 312 25.40 -1.32 -19.03
N SER A 313 25.63 -2.47 -18.40
CA SER A 313 24.94 -3.72 -18.72
C SER A 313 24.16 -4.20 -17.51
N VAL A 314 22.98 -4.76 -17.76
CA VAL A 314 22.15 -5.38 -16.71
C VAL A 314 21.92 -6.85 -17.02
N SER A 315 21.87 -7.68 -15.98
CA SER A 315 21.41 -9.06 -16.05
C SER A 315 20.24 -9.23 -15.09
N TRP A 316 19.04 -9.46 -15.61
CA TRP A 316 17.82 -9.40 -14.83
C TRP A 316 16.98 -10.68 -14.98
N LYS A 317 16.17 -10.92 -13.96
CA LYS A 317 15.24 -12.05 -13.84
C LYS A 317 14.00 -11.58 -13.07
N TRP A 318 12.94 -12.36 -13.13
CA TRP A 318 11.69 -12.04 -12.42
C TRP A 318 11.08 -13.27 -11.74
N GLY A 319 10.37 -13.02 -10.65
CA GLY A 319 9.64 -13.99 -9.85
C GLY A 319 8.17 -13.60 -9.73
N ALA A 320 7.36 -14.56 -9.29
CA ALA A 320 5.97 -14.31 -8.95
C ALA A 320 5.51 -15.24 -7.84
N ALA A 321 5.03 -14.68 -6.73
CA ALA A 321 4.46 -15.42 -5.61
C ALA A 321 2.97 -15.11 -5.43
N ALA A 322 2.21 -16.11 -4.99
CA ALA A 322 0.80 -15.96 -4.67
C ALA A 322 0.61 -15.64 -3.18
N TYR A 323 -0.34 -14.76 -2.88
CA TYR A 323 -0.65 -14.27 -1.54
C TYR A 323 -2.15 -14.29 -1.30
N THR A 324 -2.59 -14.81 -0.15
CA THR A 324 -4.01 -14.84 0.26
C THR A 324 -4.49 -13.52 0.87
N CYS A 325 -3.57 -12.76 1.45
CA CYS A 325 -3.82 -11.47 2.07
C CYS A 325 -2.76 -10.46 1.62
N PHE A 326 -2.97 -9.90 0.43
CA PHE A 326 -2.17 -8.78 -0.07
C PHE A 326 -3.07 -7.52 -0.09
N PRO A 327 -3.02 -6.67 0.94
CA PRO A 327 -4.02 -5.62 1.14
C PRO A 327 -3.61 -4.27 0.54
N VAL A 328 -2.64 -4.23 -0.36
CA VAL A 328 -2.28 -2.97 -1.04
C VAL A 328 -2.98 -2.90 -2.39
N PRO A 329 -3.91 -1.94 -2.58
CA PRO A 329 -4.36 -1.58 -3.92
C PRO A 329 -3.16 -1.28 -4.82
N PRO A 330 -3.25 -1.56 -6.13
CA PRO A 330 -2.21 -1.15 -7.07
C PRO A 330 -1.79 0.30 -6.85
N GLY A 331 -0.49 0.54 -6.63
CA GLY A 331 0.05 1.88 -6.41
C GLY A 331 0.28 2.27 -4.94
N VAL A 332 0.05 1.39 -3.95
CA VAL A 332 0.33 1.66 -2.52
C VAL A 332 1.41 0.74 -1.97
N TYR A 333 2.54 0.61 -2.66
CA TYR A 333 3.51 -0.45 -2.34
C TYR A 333 4.41 -0.19 -1.12
N ASN A 334 4.47 1.02 -0.59
CA ASN A 334 5.33 1.35 0.56
C ASN A 334 5.05 0.52 1.82
N LEU A 335 3.82 0.01 1.97
CA LEU A 335 3.46 -0.82 3.12
C LEU A 335 4.17 -2.19 3.09
N LEU A 336 4.58 -2.66 1.91
CA LEU A 336 5.25 -3.94 1.72
C LEU A 336 6.64 -3.98 2.35
N ASN A 337 7.28 -2.82 2.51
CA ASN A 337 8.68 -2.70 2.89
C ASN A 337 9.57 -3.62 2.03
N VAL A 338 9.55 -3.43 0.71
CA VAL A 338 10.23 -4.34 -0.22
C VAL A 338 11.73 -4.35 0.02
N LYS A 339 12.36 -5.53 0.10
CA LYS A 339 13.81 -5.66 0.19
C LYS A 339 14.47 -5.11 -1.08
N ALA A 340 15.29 -4.07 -0.92
CA ALA A 340 15.87 -3.33 -2.03
C ALA A 340 17.00 -4.08 -2.76
N SER A 341 17.78 -4.88 -2.05
CA SER A 341 18.87 -5.67 -2.61
C SER A 341 19.41 -6.64 -1.57
N HIS A 342 20.34 -7.50 -1.98
CA HIS A 342 21.25 -8.17 -1.08
C HIS A 342 22.54 -7.33 -0.97
N CYS A 343 22.76 -6.68 0.18
CA CYS A 343 23.94 -5.86 0.46
C CYS A 343 24.58 -6.29 1.77
N ASN A 344 25.86 -6.71 1.72
CA ASN A 344 26.58 -7.16 2.92
C ASN A 344 26.76 -6.06 3.98
N ALA A 345 26.79 -4.79 3.57
CA ALA A 345 27.03 -3.65 4.45
C ALA A 345 25.80 -3.19 5.25
N CYS A 346 24.62 -3.80 5.04
CA CYS A 346 23.37 -3.28 5.56
C CYS A 346 22.81 -3.99 6.78
N THR A 347 22.36 -3.17 7.75
CA THR A 347 21.51 -3.63 8.84
C THR A 347 20.22 -4.19 8.27
N GLY A 348 19.91 -5.46 8.55
CA GLY A 348 18.73 -6.12 8.00
C GLY A 348 18.98 -6.91 6.71
N ASN A 349 20.24 -7.14 6.32
CA ASN A 349 20.53 -8.16 5.31
C ASN A 349 20.19 -9.56 5.87
N ASN A 350 18.95 -9.99 5.65
CA ASN A 350 18.47 -11.34 5.91
C ASN A 350 18.77 -12.24 4.70
N GLY A 351 18.48 -13.53 4.81
CA GLY A 351 18.67 -14.49 3.72
C GLY A 351 17.66 -14.37 2.57
N ASP A 352 16.71 -13.43 2.65
CA ASP A 352 15.64 -13.29 1.66
C ASP A 352 16.15 -12.60 0.39
N HIS A 353 15.51 -12.85 -0.74
CA HIS A 353 15.88 -12.18 -1.98
C HIS A 353 15.33 -10.76 -2.07
N ALA A 354 15.93 -9.91 -2.89
CA ALA A 354 15.34 -8.62 -3.20
C ALA A 354 13.99 -8.76 -3.93
N GLY A 355 13.10 -7.80 -3.67
CA GLY A 355 11.70 -7.89 -4.06
C GLY A 355 10.83 -8.64 -3.05
N THR A 356 11.40 -9.22 -1.99
CA THR A 356 10.62 -9.79 -0.87
C THR A 356 9.87 -8.67 -0.15
N PRO A 357 8.55 -8.78 0.06
CA PRO A 357 7.84 -7.94 1.03
C PRO A 357 8.34 -8.28 2.44
N GLU A 358 9.13 -7.40 3.08
CA GLU A 358 9.72 -7.65 4.41
C GLU A 358 8.75 -7.39 5.55
N ASN A 359 7.59 -6.80 5.24
CA ASN A 359 6.53 -6.72 6.22
C ASN A 359 5.97 -8.12 6.49
N ARG A 360 6.25 -8.66 7.68
CA ARG A 360 5.81 -10.00 8.12
C ARG A 360 4.31 -10.23 7.99
N ALA A 361 3.51 -9.16 8.06
CA ALA A 361 2.07 -9.22 7.84
C ALA A 361 1.70 -9.87 6.49
N TYR A 362 2.56 -9.72 5.48
CA TYR A 362 2.37 -10.27 4.14
C TYR A 362 3.15 -11.55 3.94
N GLN A 363 4.33 -11.72 4.55
CA GLN A 363 5.12 -12.96 4.44
C GLN A 363 4.33 -14.19 4.89
N GLN A 364 3.53 -14.07 5.95
CA GLN A 364 2.66 -15.15 6.44
C GLN A 364 1.52 -15.53 5.49
N CYS A 365 1.21 -14.67 4.51
CA CYS A 365 0.13 -14.88 3.54
C CYS A 365 0.59 -15.65 2.29
N VAL A 366 1.88 -16.01 2.20
CA VAL A 366 2.44 -16.64 1.01
C VAL A 366 1.97 -18.07 0.86
N VAL A 367 1.34 -18.35 -0.27
CA VAL A 367 0.78 -19.64 -0.65
C VAL A 367 1.39 -20.17 -1.94
N GLY A 368 1.16 -21.45 -2.20
CA GLY A 368 1.57 -22.05 -3.47
C GLY A 368 0.75 -21.48 -4.63
N GLY A 369 1.42 -21.17 -5.73
CA GLY A 369 0.80 -20.58 -6.91
C GLY A 369 1.76 -19.71 -7.69
N ALA A 370 1.36 -19.28 -8.88
CA ALA A 370 2.20 -18.51 -9.80
C ALA A 370 3.54 -19.23 -10.06
N ARG A 371 4.67 -18.70 -9.61
CA ARG A 371 5.98 -19.38 -9.68
C ARG A 371 6.46 -19.87 -8.31
N GLY A 372 5.71 -19.65 -7.24
CA GLY A 372 6.08 -19.95 -5.86
C GLY A 372 5.48 -21.26 -5.33
N GLY A 373 6.21 -21.90 -4.42
CA GLY A 373 5.77 -23.09 -3.69
C GLY A 373 5.02 -22.79 -2.38
N GLY A 374 4.89 -21.52 -1.98
CA GLY A 374 4.42 -21.14 -0.65
C GLY A 374 5.54 -21.07 0.40
N GLY A 375 5.18 -20.85 1.65
CA GLY A 375 6.13 -20.83 2.78
C GLY A 375 7.11 -19.65 2.68
N ALA A 376 8.42 -19.92 2.79
CA ALA A 376 9.46 -18.89 2.71
C ALA A 376 9.77 -18.39 1.28
N ASN A 377 9.00 -18.83 0.27
CA ASN A 377 9.20 -18.46 -1.12
C ASN A 377 8.46 -17.16 -1.47
N TYR A 378 8.85 -16.05 -0.84
CA TYR A 378 8.13 -14.77 -0.89
C TYR A 378 8.20 -14.06 -2.27
N THR A 379 9.20 -14.37 -3.09
CA THR A 379 9.37 -13.80 -4.42
C THR A 379 8.90 -14.74 -5.54
N GLY A 380 8.62 -16.00 -5.21
CA GLY A 380 8.44 -17.05 -6.20
C GLY A 380 9.77 -17.49 -6.81
N SER A 381 9.76 -18.62 -7.49
CA SER A 381 10.96 -19.09 -8.19
C SER A 381 11.31 -18.15 -9.35
N TRP A 382 12.58 -17.78 -9.44
CA TRP A 382 13.09 -16.92 -10.50
C TRP A 382 12.92 -17.54 -11.89
N SER A 383 12.64 -16.70 -12.89
CA SER A 383 12.80 -17.03 -14.30
C SER A 383 14.27 -17.19 -14.68
N GLY A 384 14.53 -17.58 -15.93
CA GLY A 384 15.89 -17.49 -16.48
C GLY A 384 16.38 -16.04 -16.51
N THR A 385 17.69 -15.85 -16.40
CA THR A 385 18.32 -14.53 -16.47
C THR A 385 18.64 -14.18 -17.92
N ILE A 386 18.34 -12.95 -18.33
CA ILE A 386 18.82 -12.39 -19.60
C ILE A 386 19.68 -11.17 -19.33
N SER A 387 20.67 -10.95 -20.20
CA SER A 387 21.52 -9.76 -20.17
C SER A 387 21.09 -8.78 -21.25
N GLN A 388 21.11 -7.49 -20.91
CA GLN A 388 20.75 -6.40 -21.81
C GLN A 388 21.82 -5.29 -21.69
N GLN A 389 22.30 -4.82 -22.84
CA GLN A 389 23.05 -3.56 -22.89
C GLN A 389 22.05 -2.40 -22.69
N VAL A 390 22.31 -1.56 -21.71
CA VAL A 390 21.44 -0.44 -21.39
C VAL A 390 21.73 0.70 -22.35
N CYS A 391 20.69 1.27 -22.95
CA CYS A 391 20.88 2.44 -23.80
C CYS A 391 21.20 3.67 -22.94
N GLU A 392 22.01 4.58 -23.48
CA GLU A 392 22.16 5.90 -22.88
C GLU A 392 20.95 6.76 -23.25
N PHE A 393 20.14 7.09 -22.25
CA PHE A 393 19.01 8.01 -22.39
C PHE A 393 18.60 8.48 -21.00
N SER A 394 18.67 9.79 -20.76
CA SER A 394 18.13 10.43 -19.57
C SER A 394 16.71 10.92 -19.89
N PRO A 395 15.67 10.26 -19.34
CA PRO A 395 14.26 10.61 -19.58
C PRO A 395 13.85 11.96 -18.98
#